data_AF-A0AAX3JP04-F1
#
_entry.id   AF-A0AAX3JP04-F1
#
_cell.length_a   1.000
_cell.length_b   1.000
_cell.length_c   1.000
_cell.angle_alpha   90.00
_cell.angle_beta   90.00
_cell.angle_gamma   90.00
#
_symmetry.space_group_name_H-M   'P 1'
#
loop_
_entity.id
_entity.type
_entity.pdbx_description
1 polymer ?
#
loop_
_entity_poly.entity_id
_entity_poly.type
_entity_poly.pdbx_seq_one_letter_code
_entity_poly.pdbx_strand_id
1 'polypeptide(L)'
;MKKIILSSMTMILFSLLVSCNMGKDNATEYKPGTGEGDKYVQVIKDKDNLMPLKETFTDIISVLGAADAGKTYKDTNLTTALNGLGNAQDKEKFLKALNAKKQLEEAKKNKDANNAMIDAEFTEVLSKLKFASDSTAAGSYEMTMKNFRDHLSA
;
A
#
# COMPACT_ATOMS: atom_id res chain seq x y z
N MET A 1 -22.36 23.66 47.56
CA MET A 1 -23.23 24.45 46.67
C MET A 1 -22.63 24.42 45.27
N LYS A 2 -23.49 24.20 44.27
CA LYS A 2 -23.18 23.98 42.85
C LYS A 2 -22.48 25.19 42.21
N LYS A 3 -21.60 24.93 41.23
CA LYS A 3 -21.84 25.24 39.80
C LYS A 3 -20.71 24.69 38.93
N ILE A 4 -21.13 23.99 37.88
CA ILE A 4 -20.36 23.39 36.78
C ILE A 4 -20.23 24.46 35.69
N ILE A 5 -19.04 24.60 35.10
CA ILE A 5 -18.79 25.36 33.86
C ILE A 5 -18.19 24.34 32.87
N LEU A 6 -19.05 23.57 32.21
CA LEU A 6 -19.47 23.71 30.81
C LEU A 6 -18.32 23.85 29.81
N SER A 7 -18.01 22.69 29.22
CA SER A 7 -17.32 22.47 27.95
C SER A 7 -17.88 23.35 26.82
N SER A 8 -17.00 23.94 26.03
CA SER A 8 -17.31 24.46 24.71
C SER A 8 -16.15 24.14 23.75
N MET A 9 -16.47 23.28 22.79
CA MET A 9 -15.67 22.87 21.64
C MET A 9 -15.13 24.09 20.88
N THR A 10 -13.82 24.18 20.69
CA THR A 10 -13.21 25.01 19.65
C THR A 10 -12.92 24.17 18.41
N MET A 11 -13.86 24.25 17.47
CA MET A 11 -13.69 23.87 16.07
C MET A 11 -12.51 24.62 15.43
N ILE A 12 -11.71 23.87 14.67
CA ILE A 12 -11.28 24.14 13.29
C ILE A 12 -10.78 25.58 13.01
N LEU A 13 -9.45 25.72 12.94
CA LEU A 13 -8.80 26.76 12.12
C LEU A 13 -7.74 26.09 11.22
N PHE A 14 -8.23 25.38 10.21
CA PHE A 14 -7.52 25.28 8.94
C PHE A 14 -8.22 26.22 7.97
N SER A 15 -7.46 26.80 7.04
CA SER A 15 -7.89 27.67 5.94
C SER A 15 -7.90 29.16 6.29
N LEU A 16 -6.79 29.84 5.97
CA LEU A 16 -6.76 31.18 5.38
C LEU A 16 -5.29 31.57 5.19
N LEU A 17 -4.74 31.24 4.03
CA LEU A 17 -3.66 31.97 3.35
C LEU A 17 -3.43 31.26 2.02
N VAL A 18 -4.19 31.67 1.00
CA VAL A 18 -3.74 32.10 -0.34
C VAL A 18 -5.04 32.38 -1.12
N SER A 19 -5.45 33.64 -1.17
CA SER A 19 -6.32 34.11 -2.25
C SER A 19 -5.42 34.72 -3.32
N CYS A 20 -5.35 34.08 -4.48
CA CYS A 20 -5.17 34.80 -5.74
C CYS A 20 -6.12 34.16 -6.76
N ASN A 21 -7.01 35.00 -7.25
CA ASN A 21 -8.15 34.69 -8.09
C ASN A 21 -7.67 34.36 -9.51
N MET A 22 -7.72 33.09 -9.92
CA MET A 22 -7.60 32.69 -11.32
C MET A 22 -8.62 31.59 -11.60
N GLY A 23 -9.62 31.92 -12.41
CA GLY A 23 -10.43 30.97 -13.16
C GLY A 23 -11.38 30.11 -12.34
N LYS A 24 -12.64 30.04 -12.77
CA LYS A 24 -13.41 28.80 -12.60
C LYS A 24 -12.77 27.74 -13.49
N ASP A 25 -11.59 27.25 -13.13
CA ASP A 25 -11.14 25.97 -13.62
C ASP A 25 -11.82 24.93 -12.76
N ASN A 26 -12.56 24.04 -13.41
CA ASN A 26 -12.95 22.78 -12.81
C ASN A 26 -11.64 22.08 -12.42
N ALA A 27 -11.14 22.36 -11.22
CA ALA A 27 -9.94 21.74 -10.70
C ALA A 27 -10.30 20.26 -10.54
N THR A 28 -9.93 19.47 -11.55
CA THR A 28 -9.94 18.02 -11.45
C THR A 28 -9.04 17.71 -10.26
N GLU A 29 -9.63 17.45 -9.10
CA GLU A 29 -8.89 17.03 -7.92
C GLU A 29 -8.28 15.67 -8.27
N TYR A 30 -6.99 15.69 -8.62
CA TYR A 30 -6.27 14.49 -9.03
C TYR A 30 -6.16 13.57 -7.82
N LYS A 31 -6.85 12.43 -7.89
CA LYS A 31 -6.77 11.39 -6.87
C LYS A 31 -5.39 10.70 -6.93
N PRO A 32 -4.91 10.12 -5.83
CA PRO A 32 -3.70 9.30 -5.86
C PRO A 32 -3.76 8.24 -6.96
N GLY A 33 -2.65 8.07 -7.68
CA GLY A 33 -2.53 7.15 -8.82
C GLY A 33 -3.06 7.70 -10.14
N THR A 34 -3.44 8.99 -10.22
CA THR A 34 -3.91 9.65 -11.46
C THR A 34 -2.89 10.68 -11.96
N GLY A 35 -3.05 11.12 -13.21
CA GLY A 35 -2.13 12.06 -13.86
C GLY A 35 -0.93 11.37 -14.52
N GLU A 36 -0.04 12.16 -15.12
CA GLU A 36 1.13 11.68 -15.86
C GLU A 36 2.32 12.63 -15.68
N GLY A 37 3.55 12.12 -15.82
CA GLY A 37 4.78 12.90 -15.69
C GLY A 37 4.79 13.70 -14.38
N ASP A 38 5.08 14.99 -14.46
CA ASP A 38 5.12 15.90 -13.31
C ASP A 38 3.74 16.14 -12.66
N LYS A 39 2.65 15.72 -13.31
CA LYS A 39 1.28 15.80 -12.78
C LYS A 39 0.81 14.50 -12.15
N TYR A 40 1.63 13.44 -12.13
CA TYR A 40 1.28 12.19 -11.47
C TYR A 40 1.17 12.40 -9.95
N VAL A 41 0.01 12.09 -9.39
CA VAL A 41 -0.19 12.14 -7.94
C VAL A 41 0.22 10.80 -7.35
N GLN A 42 1.41 10.77 -6.75
CA GLN A 42 1.95 9.58 -6.11
C GLN A 42 0.99 8.99 -5.07
N VAL A 43 0.86 7.66 -5.08
CA VAL A 43 0.09 6.92 -4.08
C VAL A 43 0.89 6.81 -2.79
N ILE A 44 2.18 6.51 -2.91
CA ILE A 44 3.10 6.31 -1.79
C ILE A 44 3.99 7.55 -1.65
N LYS A 45 3.56 8.46 -0.78
CA LYS A 45 4.24 9.74 -0.55
C LYS A 45 5.61 9.60 0.12
N ASP A 46 5.74 8.69 1.07
CA ASP A 46 6.98 8.44 1.80
C ASP A 46 7.37 6.96 1.64
N LYS A 47 8.35 6.73 0.76
CA LYS A 47 8.86 5.39 0.43
C LYS A 47 9.91 4.90 1.43
N ASP A 48 10.42 5.78 2.29
CA ASP A 48 11.43 5.43 3.30
C ASP A 48 10.76 5.02 4.63
N ASN A 49 9.55 5.53 4.92
CA ASN A 49 8.77 5.21 6.13
C ASN A 49 7.53 4.35 5.86
N LEU A 50 7.69 3.30 5.06
CA LEU A 50 6.61 2.35 4.78
C LEU A 50 6.19 1.58 6.04
N MET A 51 4.88 1.56 6.30
CA MET A 51 4.31 0.72 7.35
C MET A 51 4.11 -0.72 6.85
N PRO A 52 4.40 -1.74 7.68
CA PRO A 52 4.10 -3.13 7.35
C PRO A 52 2.59 -3.38 7.34
N LEU A 53 2.13 -4.30 6.49
CA LEU A 53 0.77 -4.81 6.53
C LEU A 53 0.53 -5.57 7.83
N LYS A 54 -0.69 -5.50 8.37
CA LYS A 54 -1.08 -6.31 9.53
C LYS A 54 -1.01 -7.79 9.18
N GLU A 55 -0.51 -8.58 10.13
CA GLU A 55 -0.40 -10.04 10.01
C GLU A 55 -1.72 -10.75 10.30
N THR A 56 -2.82 -10.27 9.71
CA THR A 56 -4.11 -10.95 9.77
C THR A 56 -4.37 -11.64 8.44
N PHE A 57 -5.04 -12.80 8.49
CA PHE A 57 -5.37 -13.52 7.28
C PHE A 57 -6.21 -12.68 6.32
N THR A 58 -7.23 -11.98 6.84
CA THR A 58 -8.08 -11.08 6.06
C THR A 58 -7.29 -9.98 5.37
N ASP A 59 -6.39 -9.29 6.07
CA ASP A 59 -5.58 -8.23 5.47
C ASP A 59 -4.67 -8.79 4.38
N ILE A 60 -4.02 -9.92 4.63
CA ILE A 60 -3.08 -10.53 3.69
C ILE A 60 -3.80 -10.98 2.43
N ILE A 61 -4.86 -11.78 2.55
CA ILE A 61 -5.58 -12.31 1.37
C ILE A 61 -6.25 -11.20 0.55
N SER A 62 -6.57 -10.04 1.15
CA SER A 62 -7.13 -8.90 0.42
C SER A 62 -6.18 -8.32 -0.65
N VAL A 63 -4.88 -8.59 -0.51
CA VAL A 63 -3.82 -8.13 -1.43
C VAL A 63 -3.38 -9.27 -2.36
N LEU A 64 -3.59 -10.51 -1.94
CA LEU A 64 -3.24 -11.66 -2.76
C LEU A 64 -4.26 -11.84 -3.89
N GLY A 65 -3.78 -12.18 -5.08
CA GLY A 65 -4.64 -12.74 -6.11
C GLY A 65 -5.20 -14.10 -5.67
N ALA A 66 -6.17 -14.61 -6.43
CA ALA A 66 -6.74 -15.94 -6.20
C ALA A 66 -5.63 -17.00 -6.03
N ALA A 67 -5.89 -18.00 -5.19
CA ALA A 67 -5.01 -19.16 -5.09
C ALA A 67 -4.94 -19.89 -6.45
N ASP A 68 -3.87 -20.65 -6.66
CA ASP A 68 -3.73 -21.44 -7.88
C ASP A 68 -4.86 -22.48 -7.99
N ALA A 69 -5.15 -22.93 -9.22
CA ALA A 69 -6.25 -23.84 -9.48
C ALA A 69 -6.17 -25.10 -8.58
N GLY A 70 -7.28 -25.41 -7.91
CA GLY A 70 -7.37 -26.55 -6.98
C GLY A 70 -6.77 -26.31 -5.60
N LYS A 71 -6.23 -25.12 -5.33
CA LYS A 71 -5.71 -24.72 -4.01
C LYS A 71 -6.62 -23.69 -3.33
N THR A 72 -6.48 -23.55 -2.02
CA THR A 72 -7.17 -22.51 -1.23
C THR A 72 -6.24 -22.03 -0.13
N TYR A 73 -6.19 -20.72 0.11
CA TYR A 73 -5.42 -20.18 1.23
C TYR A 73 -6.07 -20.60 2.56
N LYS A 74 -5.25 -21.01 3.52
CA LYS A 74 -5.70 -21.46 4.84
C LYS A 74 -5.13 -20.55 5.91
N ASP A 75 -5.99 -20.00 6.76
CA ASP A 75 -5.58 -19.16 7.90
C ASP A 75 -4.63 -19.92 8.84
N THR A 76 -4.89 -21.21 9.06
CA THR A 76 -4.02 -22.10 9.85
C THR A 76 -2.58 -22.17 9.35
N ASN A 77 -2.33 -21.85 8.08
CA ASN A 77 -0.99 -21.87 7.48
C ASN A 77 -0.29 -20.50 7.54
N LEU A 78 -0.98 -19.43 7.95
CA LEU A 78 -0.45 -18.07 7.88
C LEU A 78 0.86 -17.91 8.66
N THR A 79 0.89 -18.40 9.90
CA THR A 79 2.09 -18.34 10.74
C THR A 79 3.27 -19.06 10.09
N THR A 80 3.03 -20.25 9.53
CA THR A 80 4.06 -21.02 8.82
C THR A 80 4.54 -20.28 7.58
N ALA A 81 3.62 -19.72 6.78
CA ALA A 81 3.96 -18.96 5.58
C ALA A 81 4.81 -17.72 5.92
N LEU A 82 4.45 -16.99 6.98
CA LEU A 82 5.21 -15.82 7.45
C LEU A 82 6.59 -16.20 7.99
N ASN A 83 6.71 -17.32 8.71
CA ASN A 83 7.99 -17.83 9.21
C ASN A 83 8.88 -18.35 8.06
N GLY A 84 8.29 -18.81 6.96
CA GLY A 84 8.99 -19.23 5.75
C GLY A 84 9.66 -18.09 4.97
N LEU A 85 9.39 -16.83 5.31
CA LEU A 85 9.98 -15.65 4.66
C LEU A 85 11.43 -15.37 5.09
N GLY A 86 11.94 -16.09 6.09
CA GLY A 86 13.30 -15.92 6.60
C GLY A 86 13.31 -15.23 7.96
N ASN A 87 14.25 -14.30 8.16
CA ASN A 87 14.38 -13.59 9.44
C ASN A 87 13.32 -12.49 9.60
N ALA A 88 13.29 -11.85 10.78
CA ALA A 88 12.34 -10.79 11.09
C ALA A 88 12.42 -9.58 10.13
N GLN A 89 13.62 -9.24 9.63
CA GLN A 89 13.82 -8.12 8.70
C GLN A 89 13.25 -8.44 7.32
N ASP A 90 13.43 -9.67 6.82
CA ASP A 90 12.88 -10.11 5.54
C ASP A 90 11.35 -10.20 5.58
N LYS A 91 10.80 -10.68 6.71
CA LYS A 91 9.37 -10.65 6.98
C LYS A 91 8.82 -9.22 6.99
N GLU A 92 9.43 -8.30 7.74
CA GLU A 92 9.00 -6.91 7.79
C GLU A 92 9.09 -6.22 6.41
N LYS A 93 10.18 -6.44 5.69
CA LYS A 93 10.39 -5.99 4.30
C LYS A 93 9.27 -6.47 3.37
N PHE A 94 8.90 -7.74 3.45
CA PHE A 94 7.79 -8.30 2.67
C PHE A 94 6.43 -7.70 3.04
N LEU A 95 6.15 -7.54 4.34
CA LEU A 95 4.89 -6.93 4.81
C LEU A 95 4.78 -5.45 4.39
N LYS A 96 5.89 -4.70 4.34
CA LYS A 96 5.91 -3.34 3.79
C LYS A 96 5.58 -3.33 2.29
N ALA A 97 6.17 -4.25 1.52
CA ALA A 97 5.86 -4.40 0.10
C ALA A 97 4.39 -4.77 -0.14
N LEU A 98 3.82 -5.68 0.66
CA LEU A 98 2.39 -6.03 0.59
C LEU A 98 1.49 -4.83 0.88
N ASN A 99 1.81 -4.03 1.91
CA ASN A 99 1.02 -2.85 2.24
C ASN A 99 1.08 -1.78 1.13
N ALA A 100 2.26 -1.57 0.53
CA ALA A 100 2.39 -0.69 -0.63
C ALA A 100 1.57 -1.20 -1.81
N LYS A 101 1.65 -2.51 -2.11
CA LYS A 101 0.84 -3.14 -3.16
C LYS A 101 -0.66 -2.94 -2.91
N LYS A 102 -1.14 -3.11 -1.67
CA LYS A 102 -2.54 -2.87 -1.30
C LYS A 102 -3.01 -1.46 -1.67
N GLN A 103 -2.23 -0.44 -1.32
CA GLN A 103 -2.56 0.95 -1.60
C GLN A 103 -2.55 1.26 -3.10
N LEU A 104 -1.55 0.73 -3.82
CA LEU A 104 -1.40 0.91 -5.26
C LEU A 104 -2.54 0.23 -6.05
N GLU A 105 -2.91 -1.00 -5.68
CA GLU A 105 -4.05 -1.71 -6.29
C GLU A 105 -5.40 -1.03 -5.98
N GLU A 106 -5.54 -0.38 -4.83
CA GLU A 106 -6.71 0.46 -4.55
C GLU A 106 -6.75 1.69 -5.46
N ALA A 107 -5.60 2.34 -5.67
CA ALA A 107 -5.50 3.49 -6.57
C ALA A 107 -5.82 3.15 -8.03
N LYS A 108 -5.50 1.93 -8.48
CA LYS A 108 -5.87 1.42 -9.83
C LYS A 108 -7.38 1.37 -10.07
N LYS A 109 -8.20 1.39 -9.01
CA LYS A 109 -9.67 1.42 -9.14
C LYS A 109 -10.21 2.82 -9.45
N ASN A 110 -9.38 3.86 -9.40
CA ASN A 110 -9.79 5.19 -9.81
C ASN A 110 -10.09 5.22 -11.33
N LYS A 111 -11.15 5.93 -11.72
CA LYS A 111 -11.62 6.01 -13.12
C LYS A 111 -10.52 6.41 -14.10
N ASP A 112 -9.63 7.30 -13.68
CA ASP A 112 -8.55 7.87 -14.50
C ASP A 112 -7.17 7.45 -13.96
N ALA A 113 -7.08 6.24 -13.38
CA ALA A 113 -5.83 5.70 -12.86
C ALA A 113 -4.80 5.52 -13.98
N ASN A 114 -3.58 5.98 -13.74
CA ASN A 114 -2.46 5.72 -14.62
C ASN A 114 -1.73 4.46 -14.14
N ASN A 115 -2.17 3.30 -14.64
CA ASN A 115 -1.62 2.01 -14.25
C ASN A 115 -0.11 1.92 -14.49
N ALA A 116 0.41 2.51 -15.57
CA ALA A 116 1.85 2.48 -15.86
C ALA A 116 2.67 3.23 -14.81
N MET A 117 2.22 4.42 -14.39
CA MET A 117 2.89 5.18 -13.32
C MET A 117 2.76 4.51 -11.96
N ILE A 118 1.61 3.88 -11.67
CA ILE A 118 1.40 3.10 -10.44
C ILE A 118 2.35 1.89 -10.41
N ASP A 119 2.51 1.17 -11.52
CA ASP A 119 3.41 0.01 -11.61
C ASP A 119 4.89 0.43 -11.52
N ALA A 120 5.25 1.58 -12.11
CA ALA A 120 6.58 2.18 -11.93
C ALA A 120 6.82 2.55 -10.46
N GLU A 121 5.84 3.16 -9.79
CA GLU A 121 5.91 3.49 -8.37
C GLU A 121 6.07 2.23 -7.49
N PHE A 122 5.43 1.11 -7.85
CA PHE A 122 5.66 -0.15 -7.14
C PHE A 122 7.09 -0.65 -7.32
N THR A 123 7.63 -0.55 -8.53
CA THR A 123 9.01 -0.94 -8.84
C THR A 123 10.02 -0.13 -8.01
N GLU A 124 9.79 1.18 -7.86
CA GLU A 124 10.60 2.05 -6.98
C GLU A 124 10.53 1.61 -5.52
N VAL A 125 9.32 1.27 -5.02
CA VAL A 125 9.15 0.74 -3.66
C VAL A 125 9.95 -0.54 -3.46
N LEU A 126 9.87 -1.49 -4.40
CA LEU A 126 10.63 -2.74 -4.32
C LEU A 126 12.14 -2.49 -4.31
N SER A 127 12.63 -1.55 -5.13
CA SER A 127 14.02 -1.14 -5.16
C SER A 127 14.48 -0.53 -3.83
N LYS A 128 13.67 0.37 -3.25
CA LYS A 128 13.92 0.99 -1.93
C LYS A 128 13.96 -0.03 -0.80
N LEU A 129 13.09 -1.03 -0.86
CA LEU A 129 13.08 -2.17 0.07
C LEU A 129 14.21 -3.17 -0.21
N LYS A 130 15.03 -2.98 -1.24
CA LYS A 130 16.17 -3.83 -1.62
C LYS A 130 15.78 -5.25 -2.04
N PHE A 131 14.64 -5.39 -2.72
CA PHE A 131 14.36 -6.63 -3.45
C PHE A 131 15.24 -6.73 -4.70
N ALA A 132 15.58 -7.96 -5.09
CA ALA A 132 16.26 -8.19 -6.36
C ALA A 132 15.34 -7.78 -7.53
N SER A 133 15.90 -7.10 -8.53
CA SER A 133 15.14 -6.59 -9.69
C SER A 133 14.78 -7.68 -10.70
N ASP A 134 15.55 -8.76 -10.75
CA ASP A 134 15.20 -9.93 -11.56
C ASP A 134 14.11 -10.72 -10.84
N SER A 135 12.91 -10.74 -11.43
CA SER A 135 11.74 -11.45 -10.90
C SER A 135 11.98 -12.93 -10.59
N THR A 136 12.95 -13.58 -11.24
CA THR A 136 13.26 -15.01 -11.06
C THR A 136 14.37 -15.26 -10.04
N ALA A 137 15.10 -14.22 -9.63
CA ALA A 137 16.21 -14.35 -8.71
C ALA A 137 15.75 -14.63 -7.28
N ALA A 138 16.60 -15.32 -6.51
CA ALA A 138 16.40 -15.43 -5.07
C ALA A 138 16.40 -14.04 -4.42
N GLY A 139 15.43 -13.77 -3.55
CA GLY A 139 15.25 -12.46 -2.92
C GLY A 139 14.52 -11.43 -3.77
N SER A 140 14.00 -11.81 -4.94
CA SER A 140 13.01 -11.00 -5.67
C SER A 140 11.65 -11.01 -4.95
N TYR A 141 10.85 -9.98 -5.19
CA TYR A 141 9.51 -9.92 -4.62
C TYR A 141 8.61 -11.03 -5.16
N GLU A 142 8.70 -11.31 -6.46
CA GLU A 142 7.90 -12.33 -7.15
C GLU A 142 8.18 -13.72 -6.61
N MET A 143 9.46 -14.06 -6.40
CA MET A 143 9.85 -15.35 -5.83
C MET A 143 9.41 -15.47 -4.37
N THR A 144 9.61 -14.42 -3.56
CA THR A 144 9.12 -14.39 -2.17
C THR A 144 7.60 -14.52 -2.11
N MET A 145 6.87 -13.81 -2.96
CA MET A 145 5.41 -13.89 -3.07
C MET A 145 4.94 -15.28 -3.46
N LYS A 146 5.59 -15.91 -4.46
CA LYS A 146 5.28 -17.27 -4.90
C LYS A 146 5.45 -18.25 -3.74
N ASN A 147 6.60 -18.23 -3.08
CA ASN A 147 6.87 -19.11 -1.94
C ASN A 147 5.87 -18.88 -0.81
N PHE A 148 5.54 -17.63 -0.51
CA PHE A 148 4.53 -17.30 0.49
C PHE A 148 3.16 -17.89 0.16
N ARG A 149 2.69 -17.70 -1.09
CA ARG A 149 1.41 -18.28 -1.57
C ARG A 149 1.41 -19.81 -1.55
N ASP A 150 2.53 -20.44 -1.89
CA ASP A 150 2.68 -21.89 -1.84
C ASP A 150 2.53 -22.43 -0.41
N HIS A 151 3.18 -21.80 0.58
CA HIS A 151 3.01 -22.19 1.99
C HIS A 151 1.59 -21.90 2.51
N LEU A 152 1.02 -20.75 2.13
CA LEU A 152 -0.31 -20.35 2.58
C LEU A 152 -1.41 -21.26 2.04
N SER A 153 -1.17 -21.92 0.92
CA SER A 153 -2.13 -22.80 0.24
C SER A 153 -1.83 -24.30 0.35
N ALA A 154 -0.77 -24.68 1.06
CA ALA A 154 -0.37 -26.06 1.34
C ALA A 154 -1.44 -26.84 2.13
#